data_AF-A0A9X3XHW7-F1
#
_entry.id   AF-A0A9X3XHW7-F1
#
_cell.length_a   1.000
_cell.length_b   1.000
_cell.length_c   1.000
_cell.angle_alpha   90.00
_cell.angle_beta   90.00
_cell.angle_gamma   90.00
#
_symmetry.space_group_name_H-M   'P 1'
#
loop_
_entity.id
_entity.type
_entity.pdbx_description
1 polymer ?
#
loop_
_entity_poly.entity_id
_entity_poly.type
_entity_poly.pdbx_seq_one_letter_code
_entity_poly.pdbx_strand_id
1 'polypeptide(L)'
;MKRVVLIVTGKTEVALDQSLAQLFPKEKVTFVVRPPKDSFTSNALLETPLRGTEEKPTAAEKLAQALVAEVDPGRRDEPPPDYVVLVDDLELDNLPWPERAIQYVRTALETHLERRYPAQDARERALGRVRDRCSFHLLSPMVEAYFLAEPAALTRAGATRASTFDATTNNTESSFQVSDPAFLAPPNRVNKHALPPWASADRARHPKRYVQFLCDPTGTKAQAYKETGGGRNALSKLDWPAVLATSTHAQFVRSLIHDLADALEEPAVAQRFAGATHPLTWPPRKGHLLRNV
;
A
#
# COMPACT_ATOMS: atom_id res chain seq x y z
N MET A 1 -13.50 16.40 14.52
CA MET A 1 -12.90 15.09 14.20
C MET A 1 -12.48 15.13 12.74
N LYS A 2 -11.19 14.97 12.44
CA LYS A 2 -10.64 14.93 11.08
C LYS A 2 -10.98 13.58 10.44
N ARG A 3 -11.44 13.59 9.19
CA ARG A 3 -11.80 12.39 8.43
C ARG A 3 -10.78 12.12 7.34
N VAL A 4 -10.18 10.93 7.40
CA VAL A 4 -9.26 10.42 6.38
C VAL A 4 -9.97 9.35 5.55
N VAL A 5 -9.96 9.51 4.24
CA VAL A 5 -10.46 8.50 3.30
C VAL A 5 -9.28 7.74 2.70
N LEU A 6 -9.33 6.42 2.75
CA LEU A 6 -8.34 5.53 2.14
C LEU A 6 -8.92 4.93 0.86
N ILE A 7 -8.24 5.16 -0.27
CA ILE A 7 -8.49 4.46 -1.53
C ILE A 7 -7.41 3.40 -1.64
N VAL A 8 -7.81 2.13 -1.58
CA VAL A 8 -6.89 1.00 -1.55
C VAL A 8 -7.10 0.12 -2.78
N THR A 9 -6.12 -0.71 -3.13
CA THR A 9 -6.22 -1.58 -4.31
C THR A 9 -6.33 -3.07 -4.00
N GLY A 10 -5.71 -3.54 -2.92
CA GLY A 10 -5.83 -4.93 -2.52
C GLY A 10 -6.97 -5.20 -1.51
N LYS A 11 -7.26 -6.49 -1.33
CA LYS A 11 -8.34 -6.97 -0.45
C LYS A 11 -7.93 -7.04 1.01
N THR A 12 -6.63 -7.01 1.30
CA THR A 12 -6.10 -7.03 2.67
C THR A 12 -6.14 -5.61 3.26
N GLU A 13 -5.82 -4.62 2.43
CA GLU A 13 -5.68 -3.18 2.67
C GLU A 13 -7.00 -2.52 3.07
N VAL A 14 -8.13 -3.19 2.85
CA VAL A 14 -9.43 -2.80 3.40
C VAL A 14 -9.47 -2.82 4.94
N ALA A 15 -8.43 -3.29 5.61
CA ALA A 15 -8.24 -3.19 7.05
C ALA A 15 -7.28 -2.07 7.49
N LEU A 16 -6.75 -1.26 6.56
CA LEU A 16 -5.86 -0.15 6.91
C LEU A 16 -6.57 0.89 7.79
N ASP A 17 -7.88 1.07 7.63
CA ASP A 17 -8.67 1.96 8.49
C ASP A 17 -8.55 1.58 9.98
N GLN A 18 -8.74 0.30 10.29
CA GLN A 18 -8.62 -0.25 11.64
C GLN A 18 -7.18 -0.24 12.11
N SER A 19 -6.26 -0.59 11.21
CA SER A 19 -4.83 -0.65 11.49
C SER A 19 -4.28 0.73 11.89
N LEU A 20 -4.54 1.75 11.08
CA LEU A 20 -4.07 3.12 11.30
C LEU A 20 -4.82 3.81 12.45
N ALA A 21 -6.10 3.52 12.67
CA ALA A 21 -6.86 4.07 13.80
C ALA A 21 -6.30 3.70 15.19
N GLN A 22 -5.39 2.73 15.27
CA GLN A 22 -4.66 2.40 16.50
C GLN A 22 -3.53 3.40 16.81
N LEU A 23 -3.06 4.15 15.81
CA LEU A 23 -1.91 5.06 15.92
C LEU A 23 -2.31 6.50 16.25
N PHE A 24 -3.53 6.89 15.88
CA PHE A 24 -4.03 8.26 16.01
C PHE A 24 -5.07 8.37 17.13
N PRO A 25 -5.21 9.55 17.78
CA PRO A 25 -6.22 9.74 18.82
C PRO A 25 -7.63 9.56 18.27
N LYS A 26 -8.37 8.58 18.79
CA LYS A 26 -9.67 8.13 18.26
C LYS A 26 -10.76 9.18 18.38
N GLU A 27 -10.62 10.11 19.31
CA GLU A 27 -11.51 11.24 19.50
C GLU A 27 -11.25 12.37 18.48
N LYS A 28 -10.08 12.36 17.83
CA LYS A 28 -9.69 13.39 16.87
C LYS A 28 -9.74 12.93 15.42
N VAL A 29 -9.45 11.68 15.13
CA VAL A 29 -9.29 11.17 13.75
C VAL A 29 -10.18 9.97 13.50
N THR A 30 -10.84 9.93 12.35
CA THR A 30 -11.52 8.74 11.83
C THR A 30 -10.98 8.38 10.45
N PHE A 31 -10.71 7.09 10.26
CA PHE A 31 -10.35 6.52 8.96
C PHE A 31 -11.55 5.83 8.34
N VAL A 32 -11.75 6.02 7.04
CA VAL A 32 -12.77 5.37 6.24
C VAL A 32 -12.11 4.78 5.00
N VAL A 33 -12.25 3.47 4.80
CA VAL A 33 -11.76 2.82 3.58
C VAL A 33 -12.86 2.72 2.53
N ARG A 34 -12.53 3.03 1.28
CA ARG A 34 -13.42 2.79 0.14
C ARG A 34 -13.27 1.34 -0.35
N PRO A 35 -14.26 0.79 -1.08
CA PRO A 35 -14.11 -0.51 -1.72
C PRO A 35 -12.84 -0.54 -2.59
N PRO A 36 -12.10 -1.67 -2.58
CA PRO A 36 -10.84 -1.76 -3.30
C PRO A 36 -11.05 -1.57 -4.80
N LYS A 37 -10.06 -0.96 -5.45
CA LYS A 37 -10.01 -0.74 -6.89
C LYS A 37 -8.91 -1.57 -7.53
N ASP A 38 -9.00 -1.79 -8.84
CA ASP A 38 -7.95 -2.53 -9.54
C ASP A 38 -6.58 -1.83 -9.37
N SER A 39 -5.60 -2.59 -8.90
CA SER A 39 -4.21 -2.13 -8.84
C SER A 39 -3.65 -1.96 -10.26
N PHE A 40 -2.77 -0.99 -10.41
CA PHE A 40 -2.02 -0.74 -11.65
C PHE A 40 -0.59 -1.29 -11.60
N THR A 41 -0.12 -1.71 -10.42
CA THR A 41 1.22 -2.28 -10.20
C THR A 41 1.22 -3.81 -10.21
N SER A 42 0.08 -4.47 -10.46
CA SER A 42 -0.01 -5.94 -10.52
C SER A 42 0.81 -6.60 -11.63
N ASN A 43 1.32 -5.81 -12.59
CA ASN A 43 2.25 -6.27 -13.62
C ASN A 43 3.38 -5.24 -13.74
N ALA A 44 4.49 -5.65 -14.37
CA ALA A 44 5.59 -4.75 -14.70
C ALA A 44 5.10 -3.47 -15.40
N LEU A 45 5.43 -2.32 -14.82
CA LEU A 45 5.16 -1.01 -15.39
C LEU A 45 6.16 -0.70 -16.50
N LEU A 46 5.65 -0.23 -17.63
CA LEU A 46 6.47 0.34 -18.70
C LEU A 46 7.14 1.62 -18.20
N GLU A 47 8.29 1.95 -18.77
CA GLU A 47 9.02 3.19 -18.44
C GLU A 47 8.20 4.45 -18.76
N THR A 48 7.41 4.43 -19.83
CA THR A 48 6.48 5.50 -20.17
C THR A 48 5.06 5.13 -19.74
N PRO A 49 4.36 5.97 -18.94
CA PRO A 49 2.98 5.71 -18.57
C PRO A 49 2.03 5.60 -19.75
N LEU A 50 1.24 4.53 -19.77
CA LEU A 50 0.13 4.37 -20.71
C LEU A 50 -0.98 5.35 -20.38
N ARG A 51 -1.49 6.04 -21.41
CA ARG A 51 -2.67 6.91 -21.32
C ARG A 51 -3.87 6.19 -21.90
N GLY A 52 -4.96 6.16 -21.14
CA GLY A 52 -6.23 5.61 -21.60
C GLY A 52 -7.02 6.65 -22.38
N THR A 53 -8.13 6.21 -22.96
CA THR A 53 -9.14 7.11 -23.54
C THR A 53 -10.20 7.43 -22.49
N GLU A 54 -11.07 8.41 -22.75
CA GLU A 54 -12.20 8.69 -21.84
C GLU A 54 -13.13 7.47 -21.68
N GLU A 55 -13.37 6.74 -22.76
CA GLU A 55 -14.18 5.53 -22.75
C GLU A 55 -13.49 4.34 -22.06
N LYS A 56 -12.15 4.32 -22.05
CA LYS A 56 -11.34 3.22 -21.54
C LYS A 56 -10.15 3.75 -20.73
N PRO A 57 -10.40 4.27 -19.52
CA PRO A 57 -9.32 4.72 -18.66
C PRO A 57 -8.49 3.55 -18.15
N THR A 58 -7.19 3.77 -17.96
CA THR A 58 -6.29 2.79 -17.33
C THR A 58 -6.61 2.61 -15.85
N ALA A 59 -6.05 1.59 -15.20
CA ALA A 59 -6.21 1.40 -13.75
C ALA A 59 -5.70 2.62 -12.95
N ALA A 60 -4.53 3.15 -13.31
CA ALA A 60 -3.98 4.38 -12.70
C ALA A 60 -4.92 5.59 -12.89
N GLU A 61 -5.48 5.76 -14.09
CA GLU A 61 -6.46 6.83 -14.35
C GLU A 61 -7.75 6.67 -13.55
N LYS A 62 -8.27 5.44 -13.38
CA LYS A 62 -9.44 5.17 -12.53
C LYS A 62 -9.17 5.48 -11.05
N LEU A 63 -7.95 5.26 -10.57
CA LEU A 63 -7.54 5.61 -9.21
C LEU A 63 -7.39 7.13 -9.04
N ALA A 64 -6.74 7.81 -10.00
CA ALA A 64 -6.64 9.26 -10.02
C ALA A 64 -8.02 9.93 -10.05
N GLN A 65 -8.94 9.43 -10.90
CA GLN A 65 -10.34 9.88 -10.93
C GLN A 65 -11.03 9.73 -9.57
N ALA A 66 -10.85 8.59 -8.91
CA ALA A 66 -11.44 8.35 -7.60
C ALA A 66 -10.86 9.29 -6.53
N LEU A 67 -9.54 9.52 -6.56
CA LEU A 67 -8.86 10.43 -5.65
C LEU A 67 -9.39 11.87 -5.80
N VAL A 68 -9.47 12.37 -7.03
CA VAL A 68 -10.00 13.71 -7.31
C VAL A 68 -11.47 13.80 -6.91
N ALA A 69 -12.29 12.79 -7.20
CA ALA A 69 -13.72 12.81 -6.90
C ALA A 69 -14.03 12.91 -5.39
N GLU A 70 -13.13 12.47 -4.50
CA GLU A 70 -13.33 12.63 -3.05
C GLU A 70 -13.18 14.09 -2.59
N VAL A 71 -12.45 14.94 -3.32
CA VAL A 71 -12.19 16.34 -2.94
C VAL A 71 -12.78 17.37 -3.89
N ASP A 72 -13.10 16.99 -5.13
CA ASP A 72 -13.69 17.88 -6.14
C ASP A 72 -14.54 17.12 -7.18
N PRO A 73 -15.87 17.28 -7.20
CA PRO A 73 -16.67 18.17 -6.34
C PRO A 73 -16.86 17.65 -4.90
N GLY A 74 -16.31 16.49 -4.57
CA GLY A 74 -16.64 15.74 -3.35
C GLY A 74 -17.88 14.85 -3.56
N ARG A 75 -18.27 14.13 -2.51
CA ARG A 75 -19.49 13.32 -2.51
C ARG A 75 -20.69 14.16 -2.11
N ARG A 76 -21.83 13.96 -2.76
CA ARG A 76 -23.05 14.76 -2.53
C ARG A 76 -23.59 14.63 -1.11
N ASP A 77 -23.51 13.43 -0.55
CA ASP A 77 -24.14 13.08 0.74
C ASP A 77 -23.15 13.01 1.90
N GLU A 78 -21.88 13.39 1.66
CA GLU A 78 -20.84 13.40 2.70
C GLU A 78 -20.08 14.74 2.64
N PRO A 79 -19.81 15.40 3.78
CA PRO A 79 -18.94 16.59 3.77
C PRO A 79 -17.57 16.20 3.20
N PRO A 80 -16.81 17.05 2.49
CA PRO A 80 -15.49 16.68 1.97
C PRO A 80 -14.57 16.13 3.08
N PRO A 81 -13.74 15.10 2.80
CA PRO A 81 -12.78 14.63 3.77
C PRO A 81 -11.71 15.69 4.03
N ASP A 82 -11.12 15.63 5.23
CA ASP A 82 -9.96 16.46 5.57
C ASP A 82 -8.73 15.97 4.81
N TYR A 83 -8.65 14.65 4.58
CA TYR A 83 -7.53 14.03 3.88
C TYR A 83 -7.93 12.78 3.11
N VAL A 84 -7.28 12.52 1.97
CA VAL A 84 -7.48 11.33 1.13
C VAL A 84 -6.14 10.72 0.80
N VAL A 85 -6.00 9.42 1.02
CA VAL A 85 -4.77 8.70 0.72
C VAL A 85 -5.07 7.59 -0.28
N LEU A 86 -4.41 7.63 -1.42
CA LEU A 86 -4.31 6.49 -2.31
C LEU A 86 -3.17 5.59 -1.82
N VAL A 87 -3.48 4.32 -1.56
CA VAL A 87 -2.51 3.31 -1.16
C VAL A 87 -2.56 2.17 -2.16
N ASP A 88 -1.42 1.84 -2.75
CA ASP A 88 -1.27 0.71 -3.67
C ASP A 88 -0.17 -0.23 -3.18
N ASP A 89 -0.34 -1.52 -3.47
CA ASP A 89 0.61 -2.57 -3.07
C ASP A 89 1.62 -2.80 -4.20
N LEU A 90 2.89 -2.48 -3.98
CA LEU A 90 3.94 -2.46 -5.01
C LEU A 90 4.50 -3.86 -5.30
N GLU A 91 3.80 -4.58 -6.16
CA GLU A 91 4.17 -5.95 -6.53
C GLU A 91 5.61 -6.08 -7.08
N LEU A 92 6.14 -7.30 -6.97
CA LEU A 92 7.55 -7.66 -7.16
C LEU A 92 8.17 -7.19 -8.47
N ASP A 93 7.41 -7.23 -9.56
CA ASP A 93 7.88 -6.83 -10.89
C ASP A 93 8.25 -5.33 -10.94
N ASN A 94 7.74 -4.54 -10.00
CA ASN A 94 7.95 -3.09 -9.91
C ASN A 94 8.90 -2.68 -8.77
N LEU A 95 9.31 -3.63 -7.92
CA LEU A 95 10.17 -3.34 -6.77
C LEU A 95 11.49 -2.62 -7.13
N PRO A 96 12.16 -2.92 -8.25
CA PRO A 96 13.39 -2.20 -8.61
C PRO A 96 13.16 -0.76 -9.11
N TRP A 97 11.91 -0.39 -9.44
CA TRP A 97 11.57 0.90 -10.07
C TRP A 97 10.30 1.54 -9.45
N PRO A 98 10.23 1.73 -8.11
CA PRO A 98 9.04 2.28 -7.44
C PRO A 98 8.65 3.67 -7.96
N GLU A 99 9.60 4.45 -8.48
CA GLU A 99 9.37 5.76 -9.10
C GLU A 99 8.46 5.68 -10.33
N ARG A 100 8.39 4.54 -11.03
CA ARG A 100 7.43 4.35 -12.13
C ARG A 100 6.00 4.39 -11.61
N ALA A 101 5.72 3.81 -10.46
CA ALA A 101 4.38 3.86 -9.88
C ALA A 101 3.99 5.32 -9.56
N ILE A 102 4.92 6.10 -9.02
CA ILE A 102 4.77 7.54 -8.78
C ILE A 102 4.47 8.28 -10.10
N GLN A 103 5.24 8.01 -11.15
CA GLN A 103 5.07 8.65 -12.45
C GLN A 103 3.71 8.34 -13.10
N TYR A 104 3.24 7.09 -12.98
CA TYR A 104 1.91 6.69 -13.47
C TYR A 104 0.80 7.48 -12.77
N VAL A 105 0.87 7.62 -11.44
CA VAL A 105 -0.12 8.42 -10.69
C VAL A 105 -0.06 9.89 -11.10
N ARG A 106 1.14 10.47 -11.24
CA ARG A 106 1.30 11.86 -11.70
C ARG A 106 0.67 12.08 -13.08
N THR A 107 1.03 11.26 -14.07
CA THR A 107 0.48 11.36 -15.43
C THR A 107 -1.03 11.13 -15.46
N ALA A 108 -1.54 10.18 -14.67
CA ALA A 108 -2.97 9.92 -14.56
C ALA A 108 -3.75 11.12 -13.97
N LEU A 109 -3.20 11.78 -12.95
CA LEU A 109 -3.79 12.98 -12.34
C LEU A 109 -3.79 14.16 -13.29
N GLU A 110 -2.66 14.45 -13.94
CA GLU A 110 -2.55 15.51 -14.95
C GLU A 110 -3.58 15.30 -16.06
N THR A 111 -3.58 14.10 -16.64
CA THR A 111 -4.51 13.74 -17.72
C THR A 111 -5.97 13.88 -17.27
N HIS A 112 -6.30 13.45 -16.05
CA HIS A 112 -7.66 13.57 -15.52
C HIS A 112 -8.06 15.02 -15.30
N LEU A 113 -7.21 15.84 -14.67
CA LEU A 113 -7.49 17.25 -14.39
C LEU A 113 -7.63 18.06 -15.68
N GLU A 114 -6.77 17.82 -16.67
CA GLU A 114 -6.85 18.47 -17.99
C GLU A 114 -8.18 18.18 -18.70
N ARG A 115 -8.60 16.92 -18.72
CA ARG A 115 -9.87 16.51 -19.35
C ARG A 115 -11.09 17.05 -18.58
N ARG A 116 -11.07 16.92 -17.25
CA ARG A 116 -12.23 17.25 -16.40
C ARG A 116 -12.45 18.75 -16.23
N TYR A 117 -11.38 19.54 -16.29
CA TYR A 117 -11.38 20.99 -16.08
C TYR A 117 -10.67 21.71 -17.24
N PRO A 118 -11.35 21.89 -18.39
CA PRO A 118 -10.75 22.54 -19.56
C PRO A 118 -10.31 23.98 -19.28
N ALA A 119 -11.09 24.72 -18.48
CA ALA A 119 -10.75 26.09 -18.07
C ALA A 119 -9.62 26.10 -17.05
N GLN A 120 -8.60 26.95 -17.28
CA GLN A 120 -7.39 27.03 -16.45
C GLN A 120 -7.71 27.30 -14.97
N ASP A 121 -8.50 28.32 -14.66
CA ASP A 121 -8.83 28.67 -13.27
C ASP A 121 -9.55 27.53 -12.52
N ALA A 122 -10.44 26.81 -13.21
CA ALA A 122 -11.13 25.67 -12.62
C ALA A 122 -10.16 24.52 -12.31
N ARG A 123 -9.23 24.27 -13.24
CA ARG A 123 -8.17 23.27 -13.09
C ARG A 123 -7.23 23.61 -11.94
N GLU A 124 -6.81 24.87 -11.83
CA GLU A 124 -5.94 25.33 -10.76
C GLU A 124 -6.62 25.22 -9.39
N ARG A 125 -7.90 25.55 -9.28
CA ARG A 125 -8.69 25.35 -8.05
C ARG A 125 -8.82 23.87 -7.67
N ALA A 126 -9.12 23.00 -8.64
CA ALA A 126 -9.19 21.56 -8.42
C ALA A 126 -7.83 20.99 -7.99
N LEU A 127 -6.76 21.38 -8.69
CA LEU A 127 -5.39 21.00 -8.37
C LEU A 127 -4.98 21.48 -6.98
N GLY A 128 -5.35 22.70 -6.56
CA GLY A 128 -5.10 23.18 -5.21
C GLY A 128 -5.72 22.27 -4.14
N ARG A 129 -7.00 21.89 -4.31
CA ARG A 129 -7.67 20.95 -3.39
C ARG A 129 -7.00 19.59 -3.34
N VAL A 130 -6.66 19.04 -4.50
CA VAL A 130 -5.96 17.74 -4.62
C VAL A 130 -4.58 17.81 -3.96
N ARG A 131 -3.83 18.88 -4.24
CA ARG A 131 -2.50 19.11 -3.68
C ARG A 131 -2.52 19.16 -2.15
N ASP A 132 -3.49 19.88 -1.58
CA ASP A 132 -3.55 20.12 -0.15
C ASP A 132 -4.07 18.92 0.64
N ARG A 133 -4.94 18.09 0.02
CA ARG A 133 -5.71 17.06 0.72
C ARG A 133 -5.45 15.62 0.26
N CYS A 134 -4.66 15.41 -0.78
CA CYS A 134 -4.44 14.07 -1.31
C CYS A 134 -2.97 13.66 -1.25
N SER A 135 -2.70 12.41 -0.89
CA SER A 135 -1.39 11.77 -1.04
C SER A 135 -1.46 10.40 -1.70
N PHE A 136 -0.30 9.94 -2.16
CA PHE A 136 -0.11 8.60 -2.70
C PHE A 136 1.02 7.89 -1.97
N HIS A 137 0.76 6.67 -1.49
CA HIS A 137 1.75 5.84 -0.82
C HIS A 137 1.75 4.42 -1.36
N LEU A 138 2.89 3.77 -1.20
CA LEU A 138 3.10 2.37 -1.56
C LEU A 138 3.21 1.53 -0.29
N LEU A 139 2.64 0.33 -0.31
CA LEU A 139 3.05 -0.76 0.56
C LEU A 139 4.01 -1.63 -0.25
N SER A 140 5.19 -1.95 0.28
CA SER A 140 6.27 -2.53 -0.55
C SER A 140 6.98 -3.69 0.14
N PRO A 141 7.32 -4.78 -0.59
CA PRO A 141 6.82 -5.12 -1.92
C PRO A 141 5.37 -5.64 -1.88
N MET A 142 4.88 -6.05 -0.72
CA MET A 142 3.48 -6.41 -0.52
C MET A 142 3.13 -6.15 0.94
N VAL A 143 1.86 -5.91 1.26
CA VAL A 143 1.40 -5.75 2.64
C VAL A 143 1.77 -6.95 3.54
N GLU A 144 1.83 -8.16 2.97
CA GLU A 144 2.23 -9.36 3.71
C GLU A 144 3.66 -9.31 4.25
N ALA A 145 4.55 -8.50 3.66
CA ALA A 145 5.91 -8.35 4.16
C ALA A 145 5.94 -7.81 5.60
N TYR A 146 5.01 -6.91 5.94
CA TYR A 146 4.93 -6.33 7.29
C TYR A 146 4.45 -7.35 8.33
N PHE A 147 3.72 -8.40 7.94
CA PHE A 147 3.32 -9.45 8.89
C PHE A 147 4.53 -10.22 9.41
N LEU A 148 5.62 -10.27 8.64
CA LEU A 148 6.84 -10.99 9.02
C LEU A 148 7.67 -10.22 10.06
N ALA A 149 7.39 -8.94 10.27
CA ALA A 149 7.97 -8.14 11.36
C ALA A 149 7.17 -8.23 12.67
N GLU A 150 5.98 -8.84 12.65
CA GLU A 150 5.17 -9.10 13.85
C GLU A 150 4.71 -10.57 13.88
N PRO A 151 5.39 -11.48 14.61
CA PRO A 151 5.04 -12.90 14.61
C PRO A 151 3.56 -13.22 14.92
N ALA A 152 2.91 -12.44 15.78
CA ALA A 152 1.49 -12.63 16.08
C ALA A 152 0.56 -12.28 14.90
N ALA A 153 0.99 -11.44 13.95
CA ALA A 153 0.27 -11.18 12.70
C ALA A 153 0.16 -12.44 11.84
N LEU A 154 1.23 -13.24 11.80
CA LEU A 154 1.24 -14.52 11.06
C LEU A 154 0.22 -15.50 11.64
N THR A 155 0.13 -15.59 12.97
CA THR A 155 -0.90 -16.41 13.63
C THR A 155 -2.30 -15.94 13.24
N ARG A 156 -2.54 -14.61 13.21
CA ARG A 156 -3.83 -14.05 12.76
C ARG A 156 -4.10 -14.29 11.26
N ALA A 157 -3.04 -14.36 10.45
CA ALA A 157 -3.10 -14.69 9.03
C ALA A 157 -3.44 -16.18 8.77
N GLY A 158 -3.30 -17.03 9.79
CA GLY A 158 -3.55 -18.48 9.70
C GLY A 158 -2.28 -19.32 9.59
N ALA A 159 -1.11 -18.77 9.91
CA ALA A 159 0.14 -19.52 9.93
C ALA A 159 0.05 -20.68 10.93
N THR A 160 0.40 -21.88 10.46
CA THR A 160 0.51 -23.10 11.27
C THR A 160 1.97 -23.42 11.62
N ARG A 161 2.90 -22.65 11.06
CA ARG A 161 4.34 -22.73 11.28
C ARG A 161 4.90 -21.34 11.60
N ALA A 162 5.86 -21.28 12.51
CA ALA A 162 6.63 -20.07 12.80
C ALA A 162 7.51 -19.67 11.61
N SER A 163 7.56 -18.36 11.32
CA SER A 163 8.47 -17.81 10.33
C SER A 163 9.91 -17.87 10.81
N THR A 164 10.84 -18.18 9.90
CA THR A 164 12.29 -18.01 10.13
C THR A 164 12.82 -16.66 9.63
N PHE A 165 11.96 -15.78 9.12
CA PHE A 165 12.37 -14.43 8.69
C PHE A 165 12.62 -13.56 9.91
N ASP A 166 13.80 -12.96 9.99
CA ASP A 166 14.20 -12.05 11.05
C ASP A 166 14.17 -10.60 10.55
N ALA A 167 13.12 -9.86 10.92
CA ALA A 167 12.92 -8.46 10.53
C ALA A 167 13.87 -7.47 11.24
N THR A 168 14.63 -7.92 12.25
CA THR A 168 15.64 -7.09 12.91
C THR A 168 16.91 -6.97 12.06
N THR A 169 17.21 -8.00 11.26
CA THR A 169 18.40 -8.06 10.40
C THR A 169 18.06 -7.93 8.91
N ASN A 170 16.80 -8.15 8.51
CA ASN A 170 16.35 -8.10 7.12
C ASN A 170 15.29 -7.01 6.92
N ASN A 171 15.43 -6.24 5.85
CA ASN A 171 14.46 -5.21 5.50
C ASN A 171 13.22 -5.84 4.82
N THR A 172 12.03 -5.46 5.28
CA THR A 172 10.75 -5.96 4.75
C THR A 172 10.38 -5.35 3.39
N GLU A 173 10.96 -4.21 3.00
CA GLU A 173 10.60 -3.50 1.77
C GLU A 173 11.66 -3.67 0.67
N SER A 174 12.80 -2.99 0.77
CA SER A 174 13.75 -2.83 -0.35
C SER A 174 14.58 -4.06 -0.70
N SER A 175 14.70 -5.03 0.22
CA SER A 175 15.56 -6.21 0.05
C SER A 175 14.91 -7.46 0.62
N PHE A 176 13.58 -7.55 0.54
CA PHE A 176 12.85 -8.69 1.07
C PHE A 176 13.32 -9.99 0.43
N GLN A 177 13.85 -10.89 1.25
CA GLN A 177 14.27 -12.21 0.83
C GLN A 177 14.20 -13.19 2.01
N VAL A 178 13.64 -14.37 1.74
CA VAL A 178 13.49 -15.46 2.69
C VAL A 178 14.51 -16.54 2.37
N SER A 179 15.20 -17.02 3.40
CA SER A 179 16.21 -18.09 3.33
C SER A 179 15.75 -19.40 4.00
N ASP A 180 14.46 -19.54 4.31
CA ASP A 180 13.87 -20.73 4.95
C ASP A 180 14.12 -22.00 4.10
N PRO A 181 14.95 -22.96 4.58
CA PRO A 181 15.28 -24.13 3.79
C PRO A 181 14.07 -24.99 3.43
N ALA A 182 13.07 -25.09 4.31
CA ALA A 182 11.88 -25.90 4.04
C ALA A 182 10.97 -25.27 2.97
N PHE A 183 10.96 -23.94 2.89
CA PHE A 183 10.27 -23.20 1.83
C PHE A 183 10.99 -23.32 0.49
N LEU A 184 12.32 -23.36 0.52
CA LEU A 184 13.16 -23.36 -0.67
C LEU A 184 13.50 -24.75 -1.20
N ALA A 185 13.30 -25.82 -0.42
CA ALA A 185 13.63 -27.18 -0.83
C ALA A 185 12.78 -27.72 -2.00
N PRO A 186 11.45 -27.51 -2.06
CA PRO A 186 10.64 -28.07 -3.14
C PRO A 186 10.99 -27.47 -4.51
N PRO A 187 10.88 -28.23 -5.61
CA PRO A 187 11.15 -27.70 -6.94
C PRO A 187 10.20 -26.55 -7.29
N ASN A 188 10.65 -25.66 -8.16
CA ASN A 188 9.79 -24.62 -8.72
C ASN A 188 8.65 -25.25 -9.52
N ARG A 189 7.46 -24.68 -9.39
CA ARG A 189 6.25 -25.12 -10.07
C ARG A 189 6.38 -24.92 -11.57
N VAL A 190 6.59 -26.02 -12.29
CA VAL A 190 6.62 -26.04 -13.77
C VAL A 190 5.20 -26.15 -14.36
N ASN A 191 4.29 -26.84 -13.67
CA ASN A 191 2.88 -26.98 -14.06
C ASN A 191 1.94 -26.55 -12.93
N LYS A 192 0.91 -25.78 -13.26
CA LYS A 192 -0.13 -25.30 -12.33
C LYS A 192 -0.91 -26.40 -11.59
N HIS A 193 -0.75 -27.68 -11.91
CA HIS A 193 -1.45 -28.76 -11.19
C HIS A 193 -0.56 -29.65 -10.34
N ALA A 194 0.76 -29.57 -10.49
CA ALA A 194 1.67 -30.57 -9.92
C ALA A 194 2.28 -30.19 -8.57
N LEU A 195 2.40 -28.88 -8.27
CA LEU A 195 3.14 -28.39 -7.11
C LEU A 195 2.33 -27.33 -6.33
N PRO A 196 2.67 -27.12 -5.05
CA PRO A 196 2.00 -26.15 -4.20
C PRO A 196 1.92 -24.76 -4.84
N PRO A 197 0.81 -24.01 -4.65
CA PRO A 197 0.65 -22.68 -5.22
C PRO A 197 1.77 -21.71 -4.85
N TRP A 198 2.39 -21.89 -3.69
CA TRP A 198 3.47 -21.05 -3.18
C TRP A 198 4.86 -21.36 -3.75
N ALA A 199 5.04 -22.49 -4.43
CA ALA A 199 6.34 -22.95 -4.92
C ALA A 199 6.75 -22.32 -6.27
N SER A 200 6.60 -21.00 -6.45
CA SER A 200 7.00 -20.29 -7.68
C SER A 200 8.52 -20.07 -7.77
N ALA A 201 9.02 -19.69 -8.95
CA ALA A 201 10.46 -19.49 -9.18
C ALA A 201 11.05 -18.29 -8.42
N ASP A 202 10.23 -17.28 -8.17
CA ASP A 202 10.54 -16.04 -7.46
C ASP A 202 10.18 -16.09 -5.97
N ARG A 203 9.71 -17.25 -5.46
CA ARG A 203 9.09 -17.39 -4.13
C ARG A 203 9.93 -16.84 -2.98
N ALA A 204 11.26 -16.93 -3.09
CA ALA A 204 12.19 -16.43 -2.08
C ALA A 204 12.02 -14.93 -1.82
N ARG A 205 11.57 -14.17 -2.82
CA ARG A 205 11.34 -12.73 -2.73
C ARG A 205 9.86 -12.37 -2.56
N HIS A 206 8.94 -13.33 -2.55
CA HIS A 206 7.50 -13.06 -2.63
C HIS A 206 6.81 -13.24 -1.26
N PRO A 207 6.50 -12.16 -0.51
CA PRO A 207 6.03 -12.28 0.88
C PRO A 207 4.73 -13.09 1.00
N LYS A 208 3.77 -12.84 0.11
CA LYS A 208 2.50 -13.59 0.05
C LYS A 208 2.69 -15.09 -0.17
N ARG A 209 3.68 -15.50 -0.96
CA ARG A 209 4.00 -16.93 -1.16
C ARG A 209 4.57 -17.53 0.10
N TYR A 210 5.42 -16.79 0.80
CA TYR A 210 5.96 -17.26 2.07
C TYR A 210 4.86 -17.35 3.15
N VAL A 211 3.96 -16.37 3.25
CA VAL A 211 2.79 -16.45 4.15
C VAL A 211 1.87 -17.61 3.79
N GLN A 212 1.61 -17.86 2.50
CA GLN A 212 0.87 -19.04 2.03
C GLN A 212 1.51 -20.35 2.51
N PHE A 213 2.84 -20.45 2.40
CA PHE A 213 3.59 -21.59 2.87
C PHE A 213 3.54 -21.74 4.40
N LEU A 214 3.65 -20.65 5.16
CA LEU A 214 3.53 -20.69 6.62
C LEU A 214 2.12 -21.14 7.07
N CYS A 215 1.07 -20.86 6.29
CA CYS A 215 -0.29 -21.33 6.54
C CYS A 215 -0.46 -22.82 6.22
N ASP A 216 0.16 -23.31 5.15
CA ASP A 216 0.13 -24.72 4.75
C ASP A 216 1.46 -25.17 4.11
N PRO A 217 2.42 -25.64 4.93
CA PRO A 217 3.71 -26.11 4.44
C PRO A 217 3.60 -27.34 3.53
N THR A 218 2.49 -28.09 3.61
CA THR A 218 2.25 -29.28 2.77
C THR A 218 1.78 -28.90 1.37
N GLY A 219 1.23 -27.69 1.21
CA GLY A 219 0.68 -27.21 -0.06
C GLY A 219 -0.56 -27.95 -0.54
N THR A 220 -1.25 -28.65 0.36
CA THR A 220 -2.47 -29.41 0.06
C THR A 220 -3.68 -28.50 -0.19
N LYS A 221 -3.66 -27.28 0.36
CA LYS A 221 -4.71 -26.27 0.20
C LYS A 221 -4.34 -25.29 -0.90
N ALA A 222 -5.18 -25.22 -1.93
CA ALA A 222 -5.03 -24.25 -3.02
C ALA A 222 -5.04 -22.77 -2.52
N GLN A 223 -5.74 -22.49 -1.41
CA GLN A 223 -5.86 -21.16 -0.80
C GLN A 223 -5.70 -21.25 0.72
N ALA A 224 -4.51 -21.65 1.17
CA ALA A 224 -4.17 -21.72 2.60
C ALA A 224 -4.25 -20.35 3.28
N TYR A 225 -3.74 -19.31 2.60
CA TYR A 225 -3.87 -17.92 3.00
C TYR A 225 -4.98 -17.24 2.18
N LYS A 226 -5.82 -16.46 2.86
CA LYS A 226 -6.91 -15.67 2.26
C LYS A 226 -6.82 -14.22 2.69
N GLU A 227 -6.63 -13.33 1.74
CA GLU A 227 -6.56 -11.86 1.95
C GLU A 227 -7.81 -11.33 2.67
N THR A 228 -9.00 -11.75 2.22
CA THR A 228 -10.28 -11.29 2.79
C THR A 228 -10.57 -11.81 4.19
N GLY A 229 -9.79 -12.77 4.69
CA GLY A 229 -9.93 -13.37 6.01
C GLY A 229 -8.68 -13.14 6.86
N GLY A 230 -7.72 -14.06 6.74
CA GLY A 230 -6.47 -14.03 7.49
C GLY A 230 -5.68 -12.74 7.26
N GLY A 231 -5.52 -12.29 6.01
CA GLY A 231 -4.80 -11.05 5.68
C GLY A 231 -5.42 -9.84 6.37
N ARG A 232 -6.73 -9.65 6.21
CA ARG A 232 -7.49 -8.59 6.87
C ARG A 232 -7.38 -8.63 8.41
N ASN A 233 -7.47 -9.82 9.00
CA ASN A 233 -7.33 -10.01 10.45
C ASN A 233 -5.91 -9.71 10.96
N ALA A 234 -4.90 -10.02 10.17
CA ALA A 234 -3.51 -9.69 10.47
C ALA A 234 -3.29 -8.18 10.43
N LEU A 235 -3.68 -7.53 9.33
CA LEU A 235 -3.48 -6.09 9.11
C LEU A 235 -4.26 -5.21 10.09
N SER A 236 -5.54 -5.52 10.35
CA SER A 236 -6.40 -4.72 11.23
C SER A 236 -5.87 -4.56 12.66
N LYS A 237 -5.00 -5.46 13.10
CA LYS A 237 -4.41 -5.50 14.45
C LYS A 237 -2.89 -5.48 14.41
N LEU A 238 -2.30 -5.05 13.29
CA LEU A 238 -0.86 -5.03 13.09
C LEU A 238 -0.20 -4.13 14.13
N ASP A 239 0.82 -4.64 14.81
CA ASP A 239 1.61 -3.87 15.78
C ASP A 239 2.66 -3.03 15.04
N TRP A 240 2.24 -1.84 14.58
CA TRP A 240 3.13 -0.91 13.88
C TRP A 240 4.41 -0.56 14.65
N PRO A 241 4.41 -0.38 15.99
CA PRO A 241 5.64 -0.31 16.77
C PRO A 241 6.64 -1.45 16.52
N ALA A 242 6.17 -2.70 16.45
CA ALA A 242 7.04 -3.84 16.15
C ALA A 242 7.56 -3.77 14.69
N VAL A 243 6.68 -3.47 13.73
CA VAL A 243 7.04 -3.34 12.30
C VAL A 243 8.07 -2.24 12.07
N LEU A 244 7.95 -1.13 12.80
CA LEU A 244 8.77 0.08 12.65
C LEU A 244 9.91 0.17 13.67
N ALA A 245 10.18 -0.90 14.41
CA ALA A 245 11.20 -0.92 15.47
C ALA A 245 12.60 -0.58 14.92
N THR A 246 12.93 -1.06 13.72
CA THR A 246 14.18 -0.74 13.04
C THR A 246 14.03 0.55 12.24
N SER A 247 14.75 1.60 12.63
CA SER A 247 14.59 2.95 12.08
C SER A 247 14.93 3.08 10.59
N THR A 248 15.73 2.18 10.02
CA THR A 248 16.14 2.18 8.61
C THR A 248 15.26 1.30 7.71
N HIS A 249 14.41 0.45 8.29
CA HIS A 249 13.49 -0.44 7.58
C HIS A 249 12.13 0.23 7.39
N ALA A 250 11.28 -0.39 6.55
CA ALA A 250 9.87 -0.03 6.42
C ALA A 250 9.66 1.47 6.09
N GLN A 251 10.48 2.00 5.19
CA GLN A 251 10.58 3.42 4.87
C GLN A 251 9.31 3.95 4.19
N PHE A 252 8.67 3.16 3.31
CA PHE A 252 7.44 3.56 2.64
C PHE A 252 6.27 3.67 3.61
N VAL A 253 6.08 2.69 4.49
CA VAL A 253 4.99 2.78 5.48
C VAL A 253 5.30 3.81 6.58
N ARG A 254 6.59 4.05 6.88
CA ARG A 254 6.97 5.20 7.72
C ARG A 254 6.63 6.53 7.05
N SER A 255 6.86 6.68 5.74
CA SER A 255 6.43 7.85 4.96
C SER A 255 4.92 8.07 5.06
N LEU A 256 4.11 7.00 4.95
CA LEU A 256 2.65 7.08 5.12
C LEU A 256 2.26 7.63 6.49
N ILE A 257 2.87 7.12 7.56
CA ILE A 257 2.56 7.55 8.92
C ILE A 257 3.02 9.00 9.17
N HIS A 258 4.18 9.39 8.65
CA HIS A 258 4.68 10.77 8.77
C HIS A 258 3.81 11.76 8.01
N ASP A 259 3.40 11.41 6.79
CA ASP A 259 2.50 12.22 5.97
C ASP A 259 1.14 12.41 6.63
N LEU A 260 0.55 11.33 7.16
CA LEU A 260 -0.70 11.39 7.93
C LEU A 260 -0.54 12.23 9.21
N ALA A 261 0.55 12.03 9.96
CA ALA A 261 0.80 12.80 11.18
C ALA A 261 0.94 14.30 10.90
N ASP A 262 1.62 14.67 9.82
CA ASP A 262 1.77 16.06 9.42
C ASP A 262 0.45 16.66 8.91
N ALA A 263 -0.27 15.96 8.02
CA ALA A 263 -1.57 16.40 7.50
C ALA A 263 -2.65 16.52 8.59
N LEU A 264 -2.59 15.67 9.62
CA LEU A 264 -3.53 15.65 10.74
C LEU A 264 -3.09 16.50 11.93
N GLU A 265 -1.91 17.14 11.86
CA GLU A 265 -1.32 17.94 12.95
C GLU A 265 -1.14 17.13 14.25
N GLU A 266 -0.70 15.88 14.12
CA GLU A 266 -0.43 14.95 15.23
C GLU A 266 1.08 14.62 15.32
N PRO A 267 1.95 15.60 15.65
CA PRO A 267 3.41 15.42 15.64
C PRO A 267 3.92 14.34 16.60
N ALA A 268 3.17 14.05 17.67
CA ALA A 268 3.49 12.97 18.60
C ALA A 268 3.50 11.59 17.91
N VAL A 269 2.66 11.38 16.88
CA VAL A 269 2.65 10.15 16.09
C VAL A 269 3.93 10.04 15.26
N ALA A 270 4.32 11.10 14.54
CA ALA A 270 5.57 11.12 13.78
C ALA A 270 6.80 10.91 14.68
N GLN A 271 6.81 11.54 15.87
CA GLN A 271 7.89 11.40 16.85
C GLN A 271 7.99 9.96 17.39
N ARG A 272 6.85 9.32 17.70
CA ARG A 272 6.80 7.91 18.14
C ARG A 272 7.41 6.96 17.12
N PHE A 273 7.24 7.26 15.83
CA PHE A 273 7.72 6.46 14.72
C PHE A 273 8.85 7.15 13.96
N ALA A 274 9.80 7.76 14.68
CA ALA A 274 10.99 8.35 14.08
C ALA A 274 11.84 7.32 13.32
N GLY A 275 12.49 7.74 12.23
CA GLY A 275 13.33 6.88 11.40
C GLY A 275 13.42 7.40 9.96
N ALA A 276 14.10 6.63 9.10
CA ALA A 276 14.22 6.91 7.69
C ALA A 276 12.87 6.74 6.98
N THR A 277 12.49 7.77 6.22
CA THR A 277 11.31 7.77 5.35
C THR A 277 11.77 7.64 3.90
N HIS A 278 10.90 7.12 3.05
CA HIS A 278 11.23 6.91 1.64
C HIS A 278 11.09 8.23 0.86
N PRO A 279 12.14 8.72 0.17
CA PRO A 279 12.16 10.05 -0.44
C PRO A 279 11.18 10.22 -1.61
N LEU A 280 10.62 9.14 -2.14
CA LEU A 280 9.58 9.20 -3.18
C LEU A 280 8.21 9.61 -2.65
N THR A 281 7.94 9.38 -1.37
CA THR A 281 6.61 9.60 -0.78
C THR A 281 6.64 10.43 0.50
N TRP A 282 7.82 10.83 1.00
CA TRP A 282 8.00 11.81 2.08
C TRP A 282 9.46 12.27 2.17
N PRO A 283 9.78 13.54 2.51
CA PRO A 283 8.87 14.67 2.79
C PRO A 283 8.27 15.32 1.52
N PRO A 284 7.28 16.23 1.68
CA PRO A 284 6.69 16.98 0.57
C PRO A 284 7.76 17.74 -0.23
N ARG A 285 7.71 17.64 -1.57
CA ARG A 285 8.63 18.33 -2.48
C ARG A 285 8.02 19.64 -2.99
N LYS A 286 8.79 20.62 -3.48
CA LYS A 286 8.21 21.81 -4.12
C LYS A 286 7.58 21.46 -5.48
N GLY A 287 6.45 22.07 -5.83
CA GLY A 287 5.80 21.88 -7.14
C GLY A 287 5.06 20.55 -7.33
N HIS A 288 4.60 19.95 -6.24
CA HIS A 288 3.94 18.64 -6.22
C HIS A 288 2.48 18.71 -6.75
N LEU A 289 1.98 17.57 -7.26
CA LEU A 289 0.59 17.40 -7.71
C LEU A 289 -0.30 16.90 -6.58
N LEU A 290 0.25 16.02 -5.75
CA LEU A 290 -0.27 15.53 -4.49
C LEU A 290 0.65 15.99 -3.37
N ARG A 291 0.17 16.08 -2.13
CA ARG A 291 0.96 16.58 -0.99
C ARG A 291 2.39 16.04 -0.97
N ASN A 292 2.56 14.77 -1.30
CA ASN A 292 3.83 14.06 -1.25
C ASN A 292 4.41 13.61 -2.60
N VAL A 293 3.72 13.84 -3.74
CA VAL A 293 4.08 13.33 -5.07
C VAL A 293 3.98 14.39 -6.18
#